data_AF-A0A183SRE6-F1
#
_entry.id   AF-A0A183SRE6-F1
#
_cell.length_a   1.000
_cell.length_b   1.000
_cell.length_c   1.000
_cell.angle_alpha   90.00
_cell.angle_beta   90.00
_cell.angle_gamma   90.00
#
_symmetry.space_group_name_H-M   'P 1'
#
loop_
_entity.id
_entity.type
_entity.pdbx_description
1 polymer ?
#
loop_
_entity_poly.entity_id
_entity_poly.type
_entity_poly.pdbx_seq_one_letter_code
_entity_poly.pdbx_strand_id
1 'polypeptide(L)'
;MFPKVRCPDLPRKQPRSSLPPGTPPFDPVLVRNLLTEFTCHWRNQKWRDFGLDTSDEASTVASTSADARIFFNTACNKRLELLEMWAKEGVPKFNLLQE
;
A
#
# COMPACT_ATOMS: atom_id res chain seq x y z
N MET A 1 -18.34 10.50 10.81
CA MET A 1 -19.78 10.46 10.45
C MET A 1 -20.43 11.72 10.98
N PHE A 2 -21.18 12.48 10.19
CA PHE A 2 -21.84 13.72 10.60
C PHE A 2 -23.35 13.50 10.70
N PRO A 3 -23.91 13.17 11.88
CA PRO A 3 -25.29 12.66 11.99
C PRO A 3 -26.37 13.67 11.56
N LYS A 4 -26.06 14.97 11.62
CA LYS A 4 -26.99 16.06 11.32
C LYS A 4 -26.86 16.59 9.89
N VAL A 5 -25.91 16.08 9.10
CA VAL A 5 -25.67 16.56 7.73
C VAL A 5 -26.27 15.54 6.76
N ARG A 6 -27.23 15.99 5.95
CA ARG A 6 -27.77 15.20 4.83
C ARG A 6 -27.36 15.89 3.52
N CYS A 7 -26.65 15.14 2.67
CA CYS A 7 -26.28 15.58 1.33
C CYS A 7 -26.79 14.56 0.31
N PRO A 8 -28.11 14.51 0.04
CA PRO A 8 -28.69 13.55 -0.89
C PRO A 8 -28.13 13.71 -2.31
N ASP A 9 -27.85 14.96 -2.71
CA ASP A 9 -27.39 15.32 -4.05
C ASP A 9 -25.85 15.33 -4.19
N LEU A 10 -25.13 14.83 -3.19
CA LEU A 10 -23.66 14.78 -3.28
C LEU A 10 -23.25 13.87 -4.44
N PRO A 11 -22.53 14.38 -5.46
CA PRO A 11 -22.12 13.57 -6.59
C PRO A 11 -21.16 12.48 -6.11
N ARG A 12 -21.55 11.23 -6.30
CA ARG A 12 -20.70 10.07 -5.99
C ARG A 12 -19.79 9.81 -7.18
N LYS A 13 -18.51 10.16 -7.05
CA LYS A 13 -17.50 9.77 -8.04
C LYS A 13 -17.43 8.25 -8.08
N GLN A 14 -17.43 7.68 -9.29
CA GLN A 14 -17.16 6.26 -9.43
C GLN A 14 -15.70 6.00 -9.05
N PRO A 15 -15.43 5.00 -8.19
CA PRO A 15 -14.07 4.64 -7.86
C PRO A 15 -13.37 4.13 -9.12
N ARG A 16 -12.14 4.60 -9.35
CA ARG A 16 -11.26 4.05 -10.38
C ARG A 16 -10.33 3.04 -9.71
N SER A 17 -10.25 1.87 -10.32
CA SER A 17 -9.26 0.85 -9.97
C SER A 17 -7.89 1.25 -10.51
N SER A 18 -6.83 0.79 -9.86
CA SER A 18 -5.50 0.80 -10.48
C SER A 18 -5.41 -0.26 -11.58
N LEU A 19 -6.16 -1.37 -11.51
CA LEU A 19 -6.13 -2.38 -12.56
C LEU A 19 -6.65 -1.81 -13.90
N PRO A 20 -5.95 -2.02 -15.02
CA PRO A 20 -6.43 -1.62 -16.34
C PRO A 20 -7.77 -2.29 -16.68
N PRO A 21 -8.71 -1.60 -17.35
CA PRO A 21 -8.64 -0.23 -17.87
C PRO A 21 -9.06 0.86 -16.85
N GLY A 22 -9.03 0.57 -15.55
CA GLY A 22 -9.42 1.47 -14.46
C GLY A 22 -10.90 1.35 -14.06
N THR A 23 -11.73 0.76 -14.91
CA THR A 23 -13.12 0.40 -14.62
C THR A 23 -13.43 -1.00 -15.18
N PRO A 24 -14.42 -1.73 -14.62
CA PRO A 24 -14.83 -3.02 -15.16
C PRO A 24 -15.27 -2.93 -16.63
N PRO A 25 -15.15 -4.01 -17.41
CA PRO A 25 -14.64 -5.33 -17.01
C PRO A 25 -13.11 -5.37 -16.90
N PHE A 26 -12.61 -6.06 -15.87
CA PHE A 26 -11.17 -6.31 -15.69
C PHE A 26 -10.79 -7.67 -16.27
N ASP A 27 -9.53 -7.81 -16.71
CA ASP A 27 -8.98 -9.12 -17.08
C ASP A 27 -8.98 -10.05 -15.85
N PRO A 28 -9.66 -11.22 -15.90
CA PRO A 28 -9.68 -12.18 -14.80
C PRO A 28 -8.29 -12.64 -14.34
N VAL A 29 -7.30 -12.69 -15.24
CA VAL A 29 -5.92 -13.07 -14.89
C VAL A 29 -5.28 -12.00 -14.02
N LEU A 30 -5.45 -10.72 -14.34
CA LEU A 30 -4.93 -9.61 -13.55
C LEU A 30 -5.57 -9.57 -12.16
N VAL A 31 -6.89 -9.79 -12.07
CA VAL A 31 -7.60 -9.87 -10.80
C VAL A 31 -7.09 -11.04 -9.95
N ARG A 32 -6.92 -12.22 -10.57
CA ARG A 32 -6.40 -13.41 -9.86
C ARG A 32 -4.99 -13.17 -9.34
N ASN A 33 -4.12 -12.56 -10.13
CA ASN A 33 -2.74 -12.27 -9.74
C ASN A 33 -2.70 -11.25 -8.58
N LEU A 34 -3.49 -10.18 -8.66
CA LEU A 34 -3.63 -9.21 -7.56
C LEU A 34 -4.08 -9.89 -6.27
N LEU A 35 -5.13 -10.73 -6.34
CA LEU A 35 -5.63 -11.44 -5.18
C LEU A 35 -4.59 -12.41 -4.62
N THR A 36 -3.86 -13.13 -5.47
CA THR A 36 -2.81 -14.06 -5.06
C THR A 36 -1.69 -13.34 -4.31
N GLU A 37 -1.21 -12.22 -4.85
CA GLU A 37 -0.18 -11.40 -4.20
C GLU A 37 -0.68 -10.82 -2.86
N PHE A 38 -1.94 -10.37 -2.81
CA PHE A 38 -2.53 -9.84 -1.58
C PHE A 38 -2.82 -10.91 -0.52
N THR A 39 -3.14 -12.16 -0.90
CA THR A 39 -3.45 -13.20 0.09
C THR A 39 -2.21 -13.95 0.56
N CYS A 40 -1.32 -14.30 -0.37
CA CYS A 40 -0.20 -15.20 -0.11
C CYS A 40 1.12 -14.45 0.13
N HIS A 41 1.27 -13.25 -0.44
CA HIS A 41 2.54 -12.53 -0.49
C HIS A 41 2.41 -11.07 -0.01
N TRP A 42 1.43 -10.79 0.85
CA TRP A 42 1.04 -9.42 1.22
C TRP A 42 2.18 -8.59 1.82
N ARG A 43 3.10 -9.24 2.54
CA ARG A 43 4.29 -8.60 3.16
C ARG A 43 5.32 -8.13 2.14
N ASN A 44 5.32 -8.69 0.93
CA ASN A 44 6.19 -8.25 -0.16
C ASN A 44 5.70 -6.92 -0.74
N GLN A 45 4.45 -6.55 -0.48
CA GLN A 45 3.81 -5.30 -0.87
C GLN A 45 3.68 -5.04 -2.37
N LYS A 46 4.13 -5.97 -3.23
CA LYS A 46 4.00 -5.90 -4.69
C LYS A 46 2.55 -5.66 -5.15
N TRP A 47 1.57 -6.20 -4.43
CA TRP A 47 0.15 -5.99 -4.70
C TRP A 47 -0.29 -4.51 -4.70
N ARG A 48 0.47 -3.62 -4.02
CA ARG A 48 0.19 -2.17 -4.00
C ARG A 48 0.43 -1.50 -5.34
N ASP A 49 1.30 -2.09 -6.16
CA ASP A 49 1.77 -1.50 -7.42
C ASP A 49 1.01 -2.06 -8.63
N PHE A 50 0.07 -3.00 -8.42
CA PHE A 50 -0.68 -3.63 -9.51
C PHE A 50 -1.52 -2.62 -10.29
N GLY A 51 -1.25 -2.54 -11.59
CA GLY A 51 -1.99 -1.69 -12.53
C GLY A 51 -1.57 -0.22 -12.52
N LEU A 52 -0.60 0.17 -11.70
CA LEU A 52 0.00 1.50 -11.81
C LEU A 52 1.00 1.51 -12.97
N ASP A 53 0.88 2.50 -13.86
CA ASP A 53 1.89 2.74 -14.90
C ASP A 53 3.16 3.25 -14.22
N THR A 54 4.22 2.43 -14.23
CA THR A 54 5.52 2.73 -13.61
C THR A 54 6.36 3.74 -14.41
N SER A 55 5.81 4.32 -15.48
CA SER A 55 6.54 5.04 -16.52
C SER A 55 6.74 6.54 -16.26
N ASP A 56 5.98 7.18 -15.37
CA ASP A 56 6.11 8.62 -15.13
C ASP A 56 6.84 8.89 -13.82
N GLU A 57 7.96 9.61 -13.89
CA GLU A 57 8.75 10.09 -12.74
C GLU A 57 7.94 10.97 -11.75
N ALA A 58 6.72 11.38 -12.13
CA ALA A 58 5.76 12.06 -11.26
C ALA A 58 4.89 11.12 -10.40
N SER A 59 4.92 9.80 -10.62
CA SER A 59 4.20 8.77 -9.82
C SER A 59 4.95 8.31 -8.58
N THR A 60 5.97 9.06 -8.15
CA THR A 60 6.75 8.86 -6.92
C THR A 60 5.93 8.97 -5.60
N VAL A 61 4.61 9.12 -5.68
CA VAL A 61 3.74 9.48 -4.54
C VAL A 61 3.31 8.29 -3.67
N ALA A 62 3.47 7.03 -4.12
CA ALA A 62 2.90 5.88 -3.39
C ALA A 62 3.86 4.72 -3.07
N SER A 63 5.17 4.84 -3.33
CA SER A 63 6.09 3.83 -2.81
C SER A 63 6.25 4.03 -1.30
N THR A 64 5.74 3.06 -0.53
CA THR A 64 5.90 3.07 0.92
C THR A 64 7.39 3.09 1.24
N SER A 65 7.86 4.08 2.03
CA SER A 65 9.28 4.19 2.39
C SER A 65 9.79 2.88 2.98
N ALA A 66 11.09 2.61 2.85
CA ALA A 66 11.69 1.38 3.38
C ALA A 66 11.36 1.20 4.88
N ASP A 67 11.41 2.27 5.66
CA ASP A 67 11.06 2.27 7.08
C ASP A 67 9.58 1.94 7.31
N ALA A 68 8.66 2.56 6.58
CA ALA A 68 7.24 2.25 6.70
C ALA A 68 6.96 0.80 6.31
N ARG A 69 7.67 0.25 5.31
CA ARG A 69 7.57 -1.17 4.94
C ARG A 69 7.99 -2.08 6.08
N ILE A 70 9.13 -1.81 6.71
CA ILE A 70 9.63 -2.57 7.87
C ILE A 70 8.63 -2.48 9.02
N PHE A 71 8.18 -1.27 9.37
CA PHE A 71 7.24 -1.03 10.47
C PHE A 71 5.92 -1.79 10.30
N PHE A 72 5.30 -1.73 9.12
CA PHE A 72 4.01 -2.39 8.90
C PHE A 72 4.12 -3.91 8.75
N ASN A 73 5.28 -4.42 8.31
CA ASN A 73 5.56 -5.86 8.29
C ASN A 73 5.90 -6.43 9.67
N THR A 74 6.40 -5.59 10.59
CA THR A 74 6.63 -5.97 11.99
C THR A 74 5.30 -6.20 12.73
N ALA A 75 5.24 -7.29 13.49
CA ALA A 75 4.09 -7.64 14.33
C ALA A 75 3.76 -6.51 15.31
N CYS A 76 2.47 -6.23 15.54
CA CYS A 76 2.03 -5.06 16.31
C CYS A 76 2.67 -4.96 17.71
N ASN A 77 2.83 -6.09 18.40
CA ASN A 77 3.44 -6.15 19.73
C ASN A 77 4.95 -5.86 19.76
N LYS A 78 5.63 -5.86 18.60
CA LYS A 78 7.06 -5.58 18.46
C LYS A 78 7.34 -4.20 17.87
N ARG A 79 6.30 -3.46 17.45
CA ARG A 79 6.48 -2.15 16.78
C ARG A 79 7.05 -1.09 17.71
N LEU A 80 6.69 -1.12 19.00
CA LEU A 80 7.24 -0.16 19.97
C LEU A 80 8.75 -0.36 20.16
N GLU A 81 9.19 -1.60 20.36
CA GLU A 81 10.61 -1.96 20.48
C GLU A 81 11.40 -1.55 19.24
N LEU A 82 10.84 -1.77 18.04
CA LEU A 82 11.43 -1.32 16.78
C LEU A 82 11.65 0.20 16.74
N LEU A 83 10.64 0.98 17.17
CA LEU A 83 10.75 2.45 17.21
C LEU A 83 11.78 2.91 18.24
N GLU A 84 11.83 2.27 19.40
CA GLU A 84 12.84 2.57 20.43
C GLU A 84 14.26 2.28 19.94
N MET A 85 14.46 1.20 19.17
CA MET A 85 15.74 0.92 18.52
C MET A 85 16.11 2.03 17.53
N TRP A 86 15.19 2.43 16.64
CA TRP A 86 15.45 3.49 15.66
C TRP A 86 15.79 4.83 16.31
N ALA A 87 15.12 5.16 17.42
CA ALA A 87 15.37 6.40 18.16
C ALA A 87 16.75 6.41 18.86
N LYS A 88 17.19 5.25 19.39
CA LYS A 88 18.50 5.11 20.06
C LYS A 88 19.68 5.16 19.08
N GLU A 89 19.48 4.68 17.86
CA GLU A 89 20.55 4.51 16.88
C GLU A 89 20.83 5.74 16.02
N GLY A 90 20.07 6.84 16.15
CA GLY A 90 20.33 8.08 15.41
C GLY A 90 20.46 7.86 13.88
N VAL A 91 19.55 7.07 13.31
CA VAL A 91 19.51 6.45 11.96
C VAL A 91 20.57 6.95 10.96
N PRO A 92 21.44 6.04 10.49
CA PRO A 92 21.23 5.46 9.16
C PRO A 92 21.42 3.94 9.13
N LYS A 93 20.40 3.18 8.72
CA LYS A 93 20.53 1.71 8.49
C LYS A 93 20.09 1.30 7.09
N PHE A 94 21.07 1.09 6.22
CA PHE A 94 20.99 0.08 5.17
C PHE A 94 21.31 -1.28 5.81
N ASN A 95 20.63 -2.36 5.39
CA ASN A 95 20.85 -3.77 5.75
C ASN A 95 20.00 -4.37 6.90
N LEU A 96 18.67 -4.20 6.86
CA LEU A 96 17.76 -5.08 7.61
C LEU A 96 16.78 -5.87 6.71
N LEU A 97 17.15 -6.09 5.44
CA LEU A 97 16.34 -6.89 4.50
C LEU A 97 17.17 -7.99 3.81
N GLN A 98 17.99 -8.72 4.56
CA GLN A 98 18.50 -10.02 4.12
C GLN A 98 18.24 -11.06 5.22
N GLU A 99 17.16 -11.82 5.03
CA GLU A 99 17.01 -13.25 5.33
C GLU A 99 15.84 -13.78 4.51
#